data_AF-A0A1C6HP85-F1
#
_entry.id   AF-A0A1C6HP85-F1
#
_cell.length_a   1.000
_cell.length_b   1.000
_cell.length_c   1.000
_cell.angle_alpha   90.00
_cell.angle_beta   90.00
_cell.angle_gamma   90.00
#
_symmetry.space_group_name_H-M   'P 1'
#
loop_
_entity.id
_entity.type
_entity.pdbx_description
1 polymer ?
#
loop_
_entity_poly.entity_id
_entity_poly.type
_entity_poly.pdbx_seq_one_letter_code
_entity_poly.pdbx_strand_id
1 'polypeptide(L)' 'MLEAFITNLGRYNEGYLDGAYLKLPAEKEDVQALLKKIHVDGIRYEEIFITDYETDVPGLYDCLGEYDSIDELNHSL' A
#
# COMPACT_ATOMS: atom_id res chain seq x y z
N MET A 1 6.27 8.71 -11.66
CA MET A 1 6.16 7.38 -11.03
C MET A 1 5.66 7.55 -9.60
N LEU A 2 4.79 6.65 -9.13
CA LEU A 2 4.34 6.61 -7.74
C LEU A 2 4.61 5.22 -7.17
N GLU A 3 5.21 5.15 -6.00
CA GLU A 3 5.29 3.94 -5.18
C GLU A 3 4.65 4.21 -3.82
N ALA A 4 3.87 3.26 -3.32
CA ALA A 4 3.18 3.37 -2.04
C ALA A 4 3.68 2.27 -1.09
N PHE A 5 4.07 2.64 0.13
CA PHE A 5 4.48 1.68 1.16
C PHE A 5 3.28 1.12 1.90
N ILE A 6 2.78 -0.01 1.42
CA ILE A 6 1.59 -0.68 1.96
C ILE A 6 1.97 -1.47 3.21
N THR A 7 1.28 -1.22 4.31
CA THR A 7 1.55 -1.81 5.63
C THR A 7 0.33 -2.56 6.14
N ASN A 8 0.55 -3.75 6.72
CA ASN A 8 -0.51 -4.54 7.34
C ASN A 8 -0.89 -3.94 8.72
N LEU A 9 -2.10 -3.41 8.85
CA LEU A 9 -2.55 -2.70 10.06
C LEU A 9 -2.63 -3.62 11.28
N GLY A 10 -3.16 -4.83 11.12
CA GLY A 10 -3.29 -5.77 12.23
C GLY A 10 -1.93 -6.22 12.78
N ARG A 11 -0.97 -6.50 11.89
CA ARG A 11 0.41 -6.84 12.27
C ARG A 11 1.14 -5.65 12.89
N TYR A 12 0.91 -4.44 12.38
CA TYR A 12 1.44 -3.22 12.96
C TYR A 12 0.98 -3.00 14.40
N ASN A 13 -0.31 -3.21 14.67
CA ASN A 13 -0.87 -3.14 16.03
C ASN A 13 -0.29 -4.20 16.98
N GLU A 14 0.22 -5.31 16.45
CA GLU A 14 0.96 -6.34 17.19
C GLU A 14 2.46 -6.01 17.36
N GLY A 15 2.93 -4.87 16.85
CA GLY A 15 4.32 -4.42 16.94
C GLY A 15 5.24 -4.91 15.82
N TYR A 16 4.68 -5.45 14.72
CA TYR A 16 5.45 -5.90 13.55
C TYR A 16 5.44 -4.85 12.45
N LEU A 17 6.56 -4.71 11.73
CA LEU A 17 6.71 -3.76 10.61
C LEU A 17 6.53 -4.48 9.27
N ASP A 18 5.43 -5.22 9.13
CA ASP A 18 5.12 -5.98 7.92
C ASP A 18 4.55 -5.03 6.85
N GLY A 19 5.42 -4.50 5.99
CA GLY A 19 5.07 -3.61 4.88
C GLY A 19 6.03 -3.71 3.70
N ALA A 20 5.62 -3.20 2.54
CA ALA A 20 6.43 -3.17 1.32
C ALA A 20 5.96 -2.09 0.34
N TYR A 21 6.89 -1.58 -0.48
CA TYR A 21 6.55 -0.71 -1.62
C TYR A 21 5.83 -1.48 -2.73
N LEU A 22 4.74 -0.88 -3.22
CA LEU A 22 4.03 -1.25 -4.44
C LEU A 22 4.23 -0.12 -5.45
N LYS A 23 4.78 -0.44 -6.63
CA LYS A 23 4.89 0.52 -7.73
C LYS A 23 3.57 0.59 -8.50
N LEU A 24 3.08 1.79 -8.77
CA LEU A 24 1.81 2.05 -9.43
C LEU A 24 1.99 2.68 -10.83
N PRO A 25 1.11 2.33 -11.80
CA PRO A 25 0.04 1.35 -11.68
C PRO A 25 0.59 -0.10 -11.58
N ALA A 26 -0.09 -0.93 -10.80
CA ALA A 26 0.21 -2.33 -10.56
C ALA A 26 -0.89 -3.23 -11.13
N GLU A 27 -0.50 -4.37 -11.70
CA GLU A 27 -1.45 -5.41 -12.07
C GLU A 27 -2.03 -6.09 -10.82
N LYS A 28 -3.19 -6.74 -10.97
CA LYS A 28 -3.86 -7.41 -9.84
C LYS A 28 -2.97 -8.46 -9.19
N GLU A 29 -2.20 -9.19 -9.99
CA GLU A 29 -1.28 -10.22 -9.52
C GLU A 29 -0.18 -9.63 -8.63
N ASP A 30 0.33 -8.44 -8.95
CA ASP A 30 1.36 -7.76 -8.15
C ASP A 30 0.78 -7.26 -6.81
N VAL A 31 -0.44 -6.71 -6.84
CA VAL A 31 -1.16 -6.32 -5.62
C VAL A 31 -1.35 -7.53 -4.71
N GLN A 32 -1.86 -8.64 -5.24
CA GLN A 32 -2.10 -9.87 -4.47
C GLN A 32 -0.79 -10.49 -3.95
N ALA A 33 0.27 -10.47 -4.76
CA ALA A 33 1.59 -10.95 -4.34
C ALA A 33 2.14 -10.11 -3.18
N LEU A 34 1.97 -8.79 -3.22
CA LEU A 34 2.38 -7.91 -2.14
C LEU A 34 1.55 -8.13 -0.87
N LEU A 35 0.21 -8.20 -0.97
CA LEU A 35 -0.67 -8.44 0.18
C LEU A 35 -0.28 -9.74 0.89
N LYS A 36 -0.06 -10.81 0.12
CA LYS A 36 0.42 -12.09 0.68
C LYS A 36 1.79 -11.95 1.35
N LYS A 37 2.72 -11.19 0.77
CA LYS A 37 4.07 -10.95 1.31
C LYS A 37 4.01 -10.23 2.67
N ILE A 38 3.06 -9.32 2.86
CA ILE A 38 2.87 -8.58 4.12
C ILE A 38 1.85 -9.26 5.05
N HIS A 39 1.53 -10.53 4.80
CA HIS A 39 0.63 -11.35 5.62
C HIS A 39 -0.82 -10.87 5.69
N VAL A 40 -1.29 -10.10 4.70
CA VAL A 40 -2.73 -9.80 4.53
C VAL A 40 -3.36 -11.01 3.85
N ASP A 41 -4.21 -11.72 4.58
CA ASP A 41 -4.79 -13.00 4.17
C ASP A 41 -6.31 -12.94 3.93
N GLY A 42 -6.95 -11.81 4.26
CA GLY A 42 -8.40 -11.65 4.12
C GLY A 42 -9.21 -12.46 5.15
N ILE A 43 -8.57 -13.00 6.19
CA ILE A 43 -9.23 -13.80 7.24
C ILE A 43 -8.94 -13.24 8.63
N ARG A 44 -7.66 -13.11 8.99
CA ARG A 44 -7.21 -12.53 10.27
C ARG A 44 -6.66 -11.13 10.07
N TYR A 45 -5.96 -10.92 8.97
CA TYR A 45 -5.37 -9.63 8.62
C TYR A 45 -5.97 -9.20 7.30
N GLU A 46 -6.87 -8.24 7.38
CA GLU A 46 -7.69 -7.77 6.26
C GLU A 46 -7.33 -6.33 5.87
N GLU A 47 -6.94 -5.52 6.85
CA GLU A 47 -6.75 -4.08 6.68
C GLU A 47 -5.29 -3.72 6.41
N ILE A 48 -5.12 -2.78 5.49
CA ILE A 48 -3.86 -2.11 5.20
C ILE A 48 -3.98 -0.61 5.44
N PHE A 49 -2.84 0.04 5.57
CA PHE A 49 -2.71 1.49 5.43
C PHE A 49 -1.40 1.81 4.72
N ILE A 50 -1.27 3.02 4.20
CA ILE A 50 -0.11 3.49 3.46
C ILE A 50 0.70 4.38 4.38
N THR A 51 1.91 3.92 4.73
CA THR A 51 2.78 4.62 5.68
C THR A 51 3.66 5.66 5.01
N ASP A 52 3.92 5.49 3.71
CA ASP A 52 4.80 6.37 2.95
C ASP A 52 4.53 6.28 1.45
N TYR A 53 4.99 7.29 0.71
CA TYR A 53 4.93 7.36 -0.75
C TYR A 53 6.26 7.84 -1.34
N GLU A 54 6.67 7.27 -2.46
CA GLU A 54 7.75 7.83 -3.28
C GLU A 54 7.18 8.31 -4.61
N THR A 55 7.43 9.58 -4.95
CA THR A 55 7.00 10.13 -6.23
C THR A 55 7.96 11.18 -6.78
N ASP A 56 8.09 11.20 -8.10
CA ASP A 56 8.83 12.22 -8.87
C ASP A 56 7.94 13.40 -9.26
N VAL A 57 6.63 13.37 -8.96
CA VAL A 57 5.67 14.42 -9.31
C VAL A 57 5.64 15.47 -8.18
N PRO A 58 6.09 16.72 -8.44
CA PRO A 58 6.12 17.76 -7.42
C PRO A 58 4.73 18.07 -6.87
N GLY A 59 4.59 18.08 -5.54
CA GLY A 59 3.35 18.41 -4.83
C GLY A 59 2.31 17.29 -4.79
N LEU A 60 2.56 16.14 -5.43
CA LEU A 60 1.63 15.01 -5.38
C LEU A 60 1.61 14.37 -3.99
N TYR A 61 2.77 14.22 -3.34
CA TYR A 61 2.89 13.64 -1.99
C TYR A 61 1.97 14.31 -0.97
N ASP A 62 1.86 15.65 -1.03
CA ASP A 62 1.03 16.43 -0.11
C ASP A 62 -0.50 16.20 -0.29
N CYS A 63 -0.89 15.56 -1.39
CA CYS A 63 -2.28 15.24 -1.71
C CYS A 63 -2.67 13.80 -1.32
N LEU A 64 -1.71 12.96 -0.91
CA LEU A 64 -1.93 11.54 -0.66
C LEU A 64 -2.18 11.27 0.83
N GLY A 65 -3.13 10.38 1.10
CA GLY A 65 -3.57 10.00 2.44
C GLY A 65 -3.12 8.59 2.83
N GLU A 66 -3.06 8.33 4.14
CA GLU A 66 -2.67 7.02 4.70
C GLU A 66 -3.73 5.91 4.46
N TYR A 67 -4.96 6.29 4.11
CA TYR A 67 -6.07 5.37 3.84
C TYR A 67 -6.55 5.41 2.38
N ASP A 68 -5.74 5.96 1.47
CA ASP A 68 -6.07 5.96 0.06
C ASP A 68 -6.19 4.51 -0.46
N SER A 69 -7.17 4.27 -1.32
CA SER A 69 -7.40 2.97 -1.91
C SER A 69 -6.34 2.66 -2.96
N ILE A 70 -5.74 1.47 -2.90
CA ILE A 70 -4.80 0.98 -3.93
C ILE A 70 -5.46 1.03 -5.31
N ASP A 71 -6.75 0.67 -5.42
CA ASP A 71 -7.49 0.70 -6.68
C ASP A 71 -7.68 2.13 -7.20
N GLU A 72 -7.98 3.09 -6.32
CA GLU A 72 -8.14 4.51 -6.71
C GLU A 72 -6.80 5.10 -7.16
N LEU A 73 -5.71 4.82 -6.43
CA LEU A 73 -4.36 5.23 -6.83
C LEU A 73 -3.93 4.58 -8.16
N ASN A 74 -4.29 3.31 -8.38
CA ASN A 74 -4.02 2.60 -9.63
C ASN A 74 -4.74 3.20 -10.83
N HIS A 75 -5.97 3.69 -10.65
CA HIS A 75 -6.78 4.24 -11.75
C HIS A 75 -6.55 5.73 -12.02
N SER A 76 -5.90 6.44 -11.10
CA SER A 76 -5.69 7.89 -11.19
C SER A 76 -4.37 8.29 -11.88
N LEU A 77 -3.53 7.32 -12.25
CA LEU A 77 -2.22 7.49 -12.88
C LEU A 77 -2.21 6.90 -14.30
#